data_AF-A0A959ENU5-F1
#
_entry.id   AF-A0A959ENU5-F1
#
_cell.length_a   1.000
_cell.length_b   1.000
_cell.length_c   1.000
_cell.angle_alpha   90.00
_cell.angle_beta   90.00
_cell.angle_gamma   90.00
#
_symmetry.space_group_name_H-M   'P 1'
#
loop_
_entity.id
_entity.type
_entity.pdbx_description
1 polymer ?
#
loop_
_entity_poly.entity_id
_entity_poly.type
_entity_poly.pdbx_seq_one_letter_code
_entity_poly.pdbx_strand_id
1 'polypeptide(L)' 'RSWGRVFFKTVLLNDRSSGGGSTLTQQLAKNLYPREEFPYASLVINKLKEVLIAKRIEHLYSKEEILELYLNTVPFSE' A
#
# COMPACT_ATOMS: atom_id res chain seq x y z
N ARG A 1 -18.70 24.20 2.31
CA ARG A 1 -17.54 24.58 1.44
C ARG A 1 -16.19 24.05 1.96
N SER A 2 -16.11 22.88 2.62
CA SER A 2 -14.84 22.37 3.20
C SER A 2 -14.29 21.11 2.50
N TRP A 3 -15.15 20.30 1.90
CA TRP A 3 -14.77 19.03 1.25
C TRP A 3 -13.86 19.20 0.02
N GLY A 4 -14.12 20.21 -0.82
CA GLY A 4 -13.32 20.46 -2.03
C GLY A 4 -11.86 20.84 -1.73
N ARG A 5 -11.60 21.57 -0.63
CA ARG A 5 -10.24 21.91 -0.21
C ARG A 5 -9.47 20.69 0.26
N VAL A 6 -10.12 19.78 0.99
CA VAL A 6 -9.49 18.55 1.48
C VAL A 6 -9.11 17.65 0.31
N PHE A 7 -10.03 17.44 -0.64
CA PHE A 7 -9.75 16.68 -1.85
C PHE A 7 -8.56 17.25 -2.65
N PHE A 8 -8.56 18.57 -2.88
CA PHE A 8 -7.48 19.24 -3.61
C PHE A 8 -6.14 19.17 -2.86
N LYS A 9 -6.14 19.34 -1.54
CA LYS A 9 -4.92 19.30 -0.72
C LYS A 9 -4.34 17.87 -0.61
N THR A 10 -5.18 16.86 -0.45
CA THR A 10 -4.72 15.47 -0.36
C THR A 10 -4.22 14.93 -1.71
N VAL A 11 -4.88 15.30 -2.83
CA VAL A 11 -4.54 14.79 -4.16
C VAL A 11 -3.39 15.58 -4.82
N LEU A 12 -3.34 16.92 -4.69
CA LEU A 12 -2.32 17.75 -5.34
C LEU A 12 -1.14 18.13 -4.45
N LEU A 13 -1.32 18.25 -3.13
CA LEU A 13 -0.26 18.72 -2.22
C LEU A 13 0.51 17.60 -1.53
N ASN A 14 0.26 16.32 -1.88
CA ASN A 14 0.95 15.16 -1.30
C ASN A 14 1.03 15.26 0.23
N ASP A 15 -0.07 15.69 0.86
CA ASP A 15 -0.15 15.86 2.30
C ASP A 15 -0.11 14.46 2.93
N ARG A 16 1.10 13.98 3.22
CA ARG A 16 1.42 12.65 3.78
C ARG A 16 0.75 12.39 5.13
N SER A 17 0.04 13.37 5.68
CA SER A 17 -0.76 13.29 6.91
C SER A 17 -2.13 12.63 6.71
N SER A 18 -2.62 12.50 5.47
CA SER A 18 -3.81 11.70 5.16
C SER A 18 -3.38 10.25 4.99
N GLY A 19 -3.58 9.42 6.03
CA GLY A 19 -3.20 8.00 6.05
C GLY A 19 -3.42 7.31 4.70
N GLY A 20 -2.40 6.59 4.22
CA GLY A 20 -2.41 6.02 2.89
C GLY A 20 -3.59 5.06 2.70
N GLY A 21 -4.37 5.23 1.63
CA GLY A 21 -5.52 4.37 1.29
C GLY A 21 -5.16 2.93 0.88
N SER A 22 -3.98 2.45 1.25
CA SER A 22 -3.53 1.08 0.95
C SER A 22 -3.93 0.14 2.08
N THR A 23 -4.59 -0.96 1.72
CA THR A 23 -4.99 -2.02 2.67
C THR A 23 -3.78 -2.67 3.34
N LEU A 24 -3.96 -3.30 4.51
CA LEU A 24 -2.90 -4.04 5.21
C LEU A 24 -2.20 -5.07 4.29
N THR A 25 -2.98 -5.83 3.52
CA THR A 25 -2.46 -6.84 2.60
C THR A 25 -1.63 -6.24 1.46
N GLN A 26 -1.98 -5.04 0.98
CA GLN A 26 -1.17 -4.30 0.01
C GLN A 26 0.13 -3.79 0.62
N GLN A 27 0.11 -3.38 1.90
CA GLN A 27 1.32 -2.98 2.60
C GLN A 27 2.22 -4.19 2.85
N LEU A 28 1.66 -5.35 3.23
CA LEU A 28 2.37 -6.63 3.28
C LEU A 28 3.00 -6.97 1.93
N ALA A 29 2.23 -6.90 0.83
CA ALA A 29 2.74 -7.15 -0.52
C ALA A 29 3.90 -6.20 -0.89
N LYS A 30 3.81 -4.91 -0.50
CA LYS A 30 4.88 -3.92 -0.71
C LYS A 30 6.14 -4.25 0.10
N ASN A 31 6.00 -4.79 1.32
CA ASN A 31 7.13 -5.15 2.17
C ASN A 31 7.82 -6.43 1.66
N LEU A 32 7.05 -7.41 1.19
CA LEU A 32 7.57 -8.67 0.65
C LEU A 32 8.18 -8.52 -0.75
N TYR A 33 7.65 -7.61 -1.56
CA TYR A 33 8.07 -7.38 -2.94
C TYR A 33 8.42 -5.90 -3.14
N PRO A 34 9.71 -5.53 -3.01
CA PRO A 34 10.18 -4.18 -3.23
C PRO A 34 9.81 -3.67 -4.64
N ARG A 35 9.60 -2.35 -4.74
CA ARG A 35 9.27 -1.71 -6.01
C ARG A 35 10.47 -1.73 -6.94
N GLU A 36 10.20 -1.98 -8.21
CA GLU A 36 11.19 -1.95 -9.28
C GLU A 36 11.08 -0.62 -10.04
N GLU A 37 12.21 -0.12 -10.56
CA GLU A 37 12.21 1.07 -11.41
C GLU A 37 11.95 0.69 -12.87
N PHE A 38 10.85 1.21 -13.42
CA PHE A 38 10.50 1.04 -14.82
C PHE A 38 10.72 2.35 -15.60
N PRO A 39 11.11 2.28 -16.89
CA PRO A 39 11.36 3.47 -17.73
C PRO A 39 10.17 4.43 -17.84
N TYR A 40 8.95 3.88 -17.77
CA TYR A 40 7.69 4.64 -17.80
C TYR A 40 6.69 4.03 -16.82
N ALA A 41 5.81 4.85 -16.26
CA ALA A 41 4.70 4.43 -15.40
C ALA A 41 5.07 3.57 -14.17
N SER A 42 6.30 3.69 -13.66
CA SER A 42 6.81 2.90 -12.52
C SER A 42 5.85 2.84 -11.33
N LEU A 43 5.29 3.98 -10.91
CA LEU A 43 4.34 4.03 -9.80
C LEU A 43 3.06 3.21 -10.06
N VAL A 44 2.53 3.26 -11.28
CA VAL A 44 1.30 2.54 -11.67
C VAL A 44 1.59 1.04 -11.76
N ILE A 45 2.68 0.66 -12.41
CA ILE A 45 3.08 -0.74 -12.59
C ILE A 45 3.30 -1.40 -11.23
N ASN A 46 4.07 -0.76 -10.36
CA ASN A 46 4.28 -1.25 -9.00
C ASN A 46 2.97 -1.33 -8.23
N LYS A 47 2.07 -0.35 -8.35
CA LYS A 47 0.79 -0.39 -7.64
C LYS A 47 -0.12 -1.51 -8.13
N LEU A 48 -0.14 -1.80 -9.43
CA LEU A 48 -0.86 -2.94 -9.99
C LEU A 48 -0.27 -4.27 -9.49
N LYS A 49 1.07 -4.39 -9.46
CA LYS A 49 1.77 -5.56 -8.90
C LYS A 49 1.40 -5.78 -7.43
N GLU A 50 1.42 -4.72 -6.62
CA GLU A 50 0.96 -4.76 -5.21
C GLU A 50 -0.47 -5.27 -5.08
N VAL A 51 -1.41 -4.78 -5.91
CA VAL A 51 -2.82 -5.19 -5.86
C VAL A 51 -3.00 -6.66 -6.25
N LEU A 52 -2.31 -7.12 -7.30
CA LEU A 52 -2.39 -8.51 -7.75
C LEU A 52 -1.82 -9.48 -6.71
N ILE A 53 -0.67 -9.14 -6.13
CA ILE A 53 -0.04 -9.95 -5.08
C ILE A 53 -0.91 -9.94 -3.81
N ALA A 54 -1.43 -8.78 -3.40
CA ALA A 54 -2.33 -8.69 -2.26
C ALA A 54 -3.56 -9.58 -2.45
N LYS A 55 -4.20 -9.54 -3.64
CA LYS A 55 -5.34 -10.41 -3.94
C LYS A 55 -4.97 -11.90 -3.86
N ARG A 56 -3.76 -12.26 -4.28
CA ARG A 56 -3.27 -13.65 -4.16
C ARG A 56 -3.06 -14.05 -2.70
N ILE A 57 -2.47 -13.18 -1.88
CA ILE A 57 -2.30 -13.39 -0.44
C ILE A 57 -3.65 -13.57 0.24
N GLU A 58 -4.64 -12.71 -0.04
CA GLU A 58 -5.99 -12.82 0.54
C GLU A 58 -6.74 -14.09 0.13
N HIS A 59 -6.35 -14.72 -0.97
CA HIS A 59 -6.93 -15.98 -1.39
C HIS A 59 -6.27 -17.19 -0.73
N LEU A 60 -5.01 -17.06 -0.30
CA LEU A 60 -4.22 -18.15 0.27
C LEU A 60 -4.22 -18.15 1.81
N TYR A 61 -4.42 -16.99 2.43
CA TYR A 61 -4.31 -16.80 3.88
C TYR A 61 -5.58 -16.15 4.44
N SER A 62 -5.93 -16.54 5.66
CA SER A 62 -6.97 -15.89 6.47
C SER A 62 -6.54 -14.48 6.90
N LYS A 63 -7.49 -13.67 7.37
CA LYS A 63 -7.18 -12.28 7.77
C LYS A 63 -6.26 -12.24 8.99
N GLU A 64 -6.38 -13.22 9.88
CA GLU A 64 -5.57 -13.41 11.07
C GLU A 64 -4.12 -13.76 10.68
N GLU A 65 -3.92 -14.71 9.76
CA GLU A 65 -2.60 -15.06 9.25
C GLU A 65 -1.94 -13.89 8.51
N ILE A 66 -2.71 -13.11 7.74
CA ILE A 66 -2.20 -11.91 7.06
C ILE A 66 -1.73 -10.86 8.05
N LEU A 67 -2.47 -10.67 9.15
CA LEU A 67 -2.08 -9.76 10.21
C LEU A 67 -0.79 -10.24 10.89
N GLU A 68 -0.69 -11.54 11.20
CA GLU A 68 0.52 -12.12 11.78
C GLU A 68 1.73 -11.95 10.86
N LEU A 69 1.59 -12.28 9.57
CA LEU A 69 2.65 -12.08 8.56
C LEU A 69 3.05 -10.60 8.45
N TYR A 70 2.07 -9.69 8.50
CA TYR A 70 2.35 -8.26 8.47
C TYR A 70 3.15 -7.80 9.69
N LEU A 71 2.75 -8.20 10.89
CA LEU A 71 3.45 -7.85 12.12
C LEU A 71 4.86 -8.43 12.18
N ASN A 72 5.11 -9.58 11.56
CA ASN A 72 6.44 -10.20 11.48
C ASN A 72 7.32 -9.62 10.36
N THR A 73 6.78 -8.86 9.41
CA THR A 73 7.53 -8.33 8.26
C THR A 73 7.79 -6.83 8.34
N VAL A 74 7.02 -6.09 9.12
CA VAL A 74 7.27 -4.66 9.34
C VAL A 74 8.41 -4.50 10.35
N PRO A 75 9.48 -3.75 10.00
CA PRO A 75 10.49 -3.40 10.99
C PRO A 75 9.85 -2.54 12.08
N PHE A 76 9.84 -3.04 13.32
CA PHE A 76 9.56 -2.20 14.48
C PHE A 76 10.72 -1.22 14.60
N SER A 77 10.46 0.06 14.33
CA SER A 77 11.44 1.12 14.52
C SER A 77 11.88 1.14 15.99
N GLU A 78 13.15 0.82 16.25
CA GLU A 78 13.88 1.29 17.43
C GLU A 78 14.45 2.69 17.17
#